data_AF-A0A4Y4XFU6-F1
#
_entry.id   AF-A0A4Y4XFU6-F1
#
_cell.length_a   1.000
_cell.length_b   1.000
_cell.length_c   1.000
_cell.angle_alpha   90.00
_cell.angle_beta   90.00
_cell.angle_gamma   90.00
#
_symmetry.space_group_name_H-M   'P 1'
#
loop_
_entity.id
_entity.type
_entity.pdbx_description
1 polymer ?
#
loop_
_entity_poly.entity_id
_entity_poly.type
_entity_poly.pdbx_seq_one_letter_code
_entity_poly.pdbx_strand_id
1 'polypeptide(L)'
;WIAKKELGEIPFYGHALTDTGMILIDREDKKGIVSLLKACKEKLDQNRPLVIFPEGTRGKGGEKFLPFKQGAKIIAEKFQLKIQPMVLINSIKIFNSKPLEAYKARTRLVMLESYTPDFNSPTWYEELQERMQKEYLKHYHELNA
;
A
#
# COMPACT_ATOMS: atom_id res chain seq x y z
N TRP A 1 7.44 3.15 4.66
CA TRP A 1 6.41 2.12 4.42
C TRP A 1 5.56 1.95 5.65
N ILE A 2 4.24 1.88 5.51
CA ILE A 2 3.32 1.58 6.60
C ILE A 2 3.00 0.08 6.57
N ALA A 3 3.37 -0.64 7.62
CA ALA A 3 3.29 -2.10 7.70
C ALA A 3 2.55 -2.54 8.98
N LYS A 4 2.06 -3.79 9.00
CA LYS A 4 1.42 -4.37 10.19
C LYS A 4 2.49 -4.66 11.24
N LYS A 5 2.22 -4.37 12.51
CA LYS A 5 3.15 -4.64 13.63
C LYS A 5 3.66 -6.08 13.65
N GLU A 6 2.79 -7.05 13.38
CA GLU A 6 3.11 -8.48 13.30
C GLU A 6 4.19 -8.83 12.25
N LEU A 7 4.36 -8.04 11.18
CA LEU A 7 5.41 -8.29 10.19
C LEU A 7 6.81 -8.04 10.78
N GLY A 8 6.91 -7.20 11.81
CA GLY A 8 8.13 -6.99 12.58
C GLY A 8 8.54 -8.18 13.45
N GLU A 9 7.64 -9.14 13.68
CA GLU A 9 7.88 -10.29 14.58
C GLU A 9 8.35 -11.55 13.82
N ILE A 10 8.36 -11.52 12.48
CA ILE A 10 8.87 -12.62 11.66
C ILE A 10 10.41 -12.64 11.74
N PRO A 11 11.06 -13.74 12.18
CA PRO A 11 12.52 -13.82 12.24
C PRO A 11 13.16 -13.52 10.87
N PHE A 12 14.29 -12.79 10.84
CA PHE A 12 14.98 -12.24 9.65
C PHE A 12 14.24 -11.12 8.89
N TYR A 13 12.92 -11.18 8.72
CA TYR A 13 12.14 -10.09 8.12
C TYR A 13 12.00 -8.89 9.08
N GLY A 14 11.85 -9.16 10.38
CA GLY A 14 11.68 -8.14 11.42
C GLY A 14 12.83 -7.13 11.48
N HIS A 15 14.09 -7.61 11.45
CA HIS A 15 15.27 -6.73 11.47
C HIS A 15 15.33 -5.83 10.23
N ALA A 16 15.16 -6.39 9.02
CA ALA A 16 15.17 -5.60 7.78
C ALA A 16 14.03 -4.54 7.72
N LEU A 17 12.86 -4.85 8.31
CA LEU A 17 11.73 -3.92 8.37
C LEU A 17 11.91 -2.83 9.44
N THR A 18 12.59 -3.15 10.55
CA THR A 18 12.83 -2.19 11.65
C THR A 18 13.93 -1.19 11.25
N ASP A 19 14.99 -1.66 10.59
CA ASP A 19 16.11 -0.82 10.12
C ASP A 19 15.72 0.12 8.97
N THR A 20 14.71 -0.24 8.17
CA THR A 20 14.23 0.60 7.05
C THR A 20 13.32 1.75 7.50
N GLY A 21 13.02 1.86 8.80
CA GLY A 21 12.20 2.93 9.37
C GLY A 21 10.72 2.82 8.98
N MET A 22 10.20 1.60 8.89
CA MET A 22 8.78 1.36 8.62
C MET A 22 7.90 1.80 9.78
N ILE A 23 6.73 2.35 9.46
CA ILE A 23 5.71 2.71 10.43
C ILE A 23 4.87 1.45 10.67
N LEU A 24 5.13 0.79 11.79
CA LEU A 24 4.39 -0.39 12.22
C LEU A 24 3.12 0.05 12.94
N ILE A 25 1.95 -0.27 12.38
CA ILE A 25 0.66 0.05 13.00
C ILE A 25 -0.06 -1.21 13.48
N ASP A 26 -0.57 -1.11 14.70
CA ASP A 26 -1.63 -1.98 15.20
C ASP A 26 -2.96 -1.35 14.78
N ARG A 27 -3.78 -2.12 14.07
CA ARG A 27 -4.98 -1.61 13.37
C ARG A 27 -6.26 -1.87 14.14
N GLU A 28 -6.19 -2.58 15.26
CA GLU A 28 -7.35 -2.88 16.11
C GLU A 28 -7.59 -1.77 17.16
N ASP A 29 -6.59 -0.93 17.45
CA ASP A 29 -6.72 0.16 18.41
C ASP A 29 -7.02 1.51 17.74
N LYS A 30 -8.14 2.15 18.13
CA LYS A 30 -8.47 3.53 17.72
C LYS A 30 -7.40 4.54 18.15
N LYS A 31 -6.60 4.25 19.19
CA LYS A 31 -5.43 5.07 19.57
C LYS A 31 -4.29 4.99 18.55
N GLY A 32 -4.29 3.98 17.68
CA GLY A 32 -3.26 3.75 16.66
C GLY A 32 -3.21 4.82 15.56
N ILE A 33 -4.30 5.59 15.34
CA ILE A 33 -4.30 6.61 14.28
C ILE A 33 -3.50 7.86 14.66
N VAL A 34 -3.51 8.25 15.93
CA VAL A 34 -2.75 9.42 16.40
C VAL A 34 -1.25 9.13 16.34
N SER A 35 -0.84 7.94 16.79
CA SER A 35 0.56 7.51 16.70
C SER A 35 1.00 7.34 15.26
N LEU A 36 0.15 6.82 14.38
CA LEU A 36 0.39 6.75 12.94
C LEU A 36 0.62 8.13 12.33
N LEU A 37 -0.26 9.10 12.62
CA LEU A 37 -0.11 10.46 12.10
C LEU A 37 1.18 11.12 12.61
N LYS A 38 1.54 10.91 13.89
CA LYS A 38 2.79 11.41 14.45
C LYS A 38 4.00 10.80 13.72
N ALA A 39 4.02 9.48 13.54
CA ALA A 39 5.09 8.79 12.83
C ALA A 39 5.18 9.22 11.36
N CYS A 40 4.04 9.39 10.68
CA CYS A 40 4.00 9.93 9.32
C CYS A 40 4.60 11.33 9.26
N LYS A 41 4.23 12.22 10.19
CA LYS A 41 4.77 13.58 10.27
C LYS A 41 6.29 13.56 10.42
N GLU A 42 6.82 12.78 11.37
CA GLU A 42 8.27 12.66 11.57
C GLU A 42 9.02 12.21 10.31
N LYS A 43 8.44 11.29 9.51
CA LYS A 43 9.04 10.85 8.25
C LYS A 43 8.94 11.90 7.14
N LEU A 44 7.82 12.62 7.08
CA LEU A 44 7.64 13.72 6.14
C LEU A 44 8.60 14.89 6.44
N ASP A 45 8.81 15.23 7.71
CA ASP A 45 9.76 16.25 8.16
C ASP A 45 11.22 15.88 7.79
N GLN A 46 11.50 14.58 7.63
CA GLN A 46 12.78 14.06 7.12
C GLN A 46 12.84 13.98 5.58
N ASN A 47 11.87 14.57 4.88
CA ASN A 47 11.72 14.51 3.43
C ASN A 47 11.63 13.07 2.87
N ARG A 48 11.09 12.13 3.66
CA ARG A 48 10.94 10.73 3.26
C ARG A 48 9.54 10.49 2.69
N PRO A 49 9.42 9.91 1.48
CA PRO A 49 8.12 9.56 0.92
C PRO A 49 7.45 8.44 1.73
N LEU A 50 6.14 8.54 1.87
CA LEU A 50 5.31 7.52 2.50
C LEU A 50 4.85 6.52 1.45
N VAL A 51 5.01 5.23 1.73
CA VAL A 51 4.48 4.14 0.90
C VAL A 51 3.45 3.37 1.71
N ILE A 52 2.24 3.25 1.16
CA ILE A 52 1.07 2.67 1.83
C ILE A 52 0.41 1.68 0.87
N PHE A 53 0.09 0.49 1.38
CA PHE A 53 -0.86 -0.42 0.72
C PHE A 53 -2.25 -0.11 1.27
N PRO A 54 -3.12 0.58 0.50
CA PRO A 54 -4.41 1.05 1.00
C PRO A 54 -5.36 -0.11 1.36
N GLU A 55 -5.22 -1.28 0.74
CA GLU A 55 -5.98 -2.49 1.08
C GLU A 55 -5.59 -3.04 2.46
N GLY A 56 -4.33 -2.84 2.81
CA GLY A 56 -3.77 -3.19 4.11
C GLY A 56 -3.53 -4.68 4.34
N THR A 57 -3.88 -5.56 3.41
CA THR A 57 -3.47 -6.97 3.43
C THR A 57 -3.23 -7.46 2.02
N ARG A 58 -2.53 -8.58 1.86
CA ARG A 58 -2.22 -9.16 0.56
C ARG A 58 -3.52 -9.73 -0.05
N GLY A 59 -3.83 -9.37 -1.29
CA GLY A 59 -4.96 -9.93 -2.04
C GLY A 59 -4.69 -11.35 -2.52
N LYS A 60 -5.71 -12.02 -3.08
CA LYS A 60 -5.61 -13.40 -3.61
C LYS A 60 -4.95 -13.51 -5.00
N GLY A 61 -4.57 -12.39 -5.62
CA GLY A 61 -3.91 -12.35 -6.93
C GLY A 61 -4.83 -12.57 -8.12
N GLY A 62 -6.13 -12.29 -7.98
CA GLY A 62 -7.08 -12.30 -9.11
C GLY A 62 -7.17 -10.95 -9.81
N GLU A 63 -8.23 -10.79 -10.60
CA GLU A 63 -8.51 -9.59 -11.41
C GLU A 63 -8.85 -8.34 -10.59
N LYS A 64 -9.29 -8.51 -9.34
CA LYS A 64 -9.69 -7.41 -8.46
C LYS A 64 -8.83 -7.39 -7.19
N PHE A 65 -8.28 -6.22 -6.86
CA PHE A 65 -7.65 -6.02 -5.56
C PHE A 65 -8.69 -5.70 -4.48
N LEU A 66 -8.27 -5.79 -3.22
CA LEU A 66 -9.16 -5.59 -2.06
C LEU A 66 -9.57 -4.12 -1.93
N PRO A 67 -10.72 -3.81 -1.30
CA PRO A 67 -11.15 -2.42 -1.12
C PRO A 67 -10.13 -1.60 -0.30
N PHE A 68 -9.99 -0.33 -0.65
CA PHE A 68 -9.11 0.58 0.05
C PHE A 68 -9.68 0.93 1.43
N LYS A 69 -8.81 0.92 2.45
CA LYS A 69 -9.13 1.39 3.79
C LYS A 69 -8.93 2.89 3.89
N GLN A 70 -9.63 3.54 4.82
CA GLN A 70 -9.60 4.99 5.00
C GLN A 70 -8.27 5.55 5.53
N GLY A 71 -7.39 4.71 6.10
CA GLY A 71 -6.15 5.21 6.73
C GLY A 71 -5.25 5.99 5.77
N ALA A 72 -5.12 5.56 4.51
CA ALA A 72 -4.33 6.29 3.52
C ALA A 72 -5.00 7.61 3.10
N LYS A 73 -6.35 7.62 2.96
CA LYS A 73 -7.16 8.83 2.71
C LYS A 73 -6.91 9.89 3.77
N ILE A 74 -7.01 9.51 5.05
CA ILE A 74 -6.80 10.40 6.20
C ILE A 74 -5.39 11.00 6.21
N ILE A 75 -4.35 10.19 5.93
CA ILE A 75 -2.97 10.68 5.87
C ILE A 75 -2.78 11.68 4.73
N ALA A 76 -3.28 11.35 3.53
CA ALA A 76 -3.14 12.20 2.35
C ALA A 76 -3.84 13.55 2.55
N GLU A 77 -5.07 13.55 3.09
CA GLU A 77 -5.82 14.75 3.42
C GLU A 77 -5.16 15.56 4.54
N LYS A 78 -4.70 14.91 5.62
CA LYS A 78 -4.11 15.60 6.77
C LYS A 78 -2.84 16.36 6.41
N PHE A 79 -2.02 15.81 5.51
CA PHE A 79 -0.73 16.38 5.13
C PHE A 79 -0.73 16.96 3.71
N GLN A 80 -1.88 17.04 3.04
CA GLN A 80 -2.07 17.61 1.70
C GLN A 80 -1.05 17.06 0.69
N LEU A 81 -0.90 15.73 0.64
CA LEU A 81 0.20 15.06 -0.06
C LEU A 81 -0.08 14.90 -1.56
N LYS A 82 0.97 15.06 -2.37
CA LYS A 82 0.99 14.57 -3.75
C LYS A 82 1.03 13.04 -3.76
N ILE A 83 0.19 12.41 -4.58
CA ILE A 83 0.04 10.95 -4.65
C ILE A 83 0.68 10.40 -5.93
N GLN A 84 1.44 9.32 -5.78
CA GLN A 84 1.99 8.50 -6.86
C GLN A 84 1.30 7.12 -6.83
N PRO A 85 0.25 6.88 -7.64
CA PRO A 85 -0.42 5.59 -7.64
C PRO A 85 0.45 4.52 -8.30
N MET A 86 0.44 3.32 -7.74
CA MET A 86 1.21 2.19 -8.26
C MET A 86 0.39 0.91 -8.12
N VAL A 87 0.42 0.05 -9.15
CA VAL A 87 -0.23 -1.26 -9.12
C VAL A 87 0.81 -2.36 -9.34
N LEU A 88 0.69 -3.44 -8.56
CA LEU A 88 1.61 -4.58 -8.58
C LEU A 88 0.86 -5.84 -8.99
N ILE A 89 1.24 -6.43 -10.12
CA ILE A 89 0.56 -7.57 -10.75
C ILE A 89 1.36 -8.86 -10.55
N ASN A 90 0.68 -9.97 -10.26
CA ASN A 90 1.24 -11.33 -10.13
C ASN A 90 2.31 -11.51 -9.04
N SER A 91 2.51 -10.56 -8.13
CA SER A 91 3.53 -10.69 -7.06
C SER A 91 3.28 -11.90 -6.15
N ILE A 92 2.02 -12.26 -5.90
CA ILE A 92 1.66 -13.46 -5.12
C ILE A 92 2.01 -14.77 -5.86
N LYS A 93 2.07 -14.76 -7.19
CA LYS A 93 2.50 -15.93 -7.97
C LYS A 93 4.01 -16.19 -7.80
N ILE A 94 4.79 -15.15 -7.52
CA ILE A 94 6.23 -15.28 -7.24
C ILE A 94 6.44 -15.78 -5.81
N PHE A 95 5.70 -15.20 -4.85
CA PHE A 95 5.87 -15.51 -3.45
C PHE A 95 4.53 -15.49 -2.72
N ASN A 96 4.10 -16.68 -2.30
CA ASN A 96 3.00 -16.86 -1.37
C ASN A 96 3.58 -17.07 0.03
N SER A 97 3.04 -16.37 1.02
CA SER A 97 3.48 -16.52 2.42
C SER A 97 2.69 -17.58 3.18
N LYS A 98 1.51 -17.98 2.68
CA LYS A 98 0.62 -18.95 3.35
C LYS A 98 -0.12 -19.80 2.31
N PRO A 99 0.37 -21.02 1.96
CA PRO A 99 1.63 -21.65 2.40
C PRO A 99 2.87 -20.87 1.90
N LEU A 100 4.02 -21.10 2.54
CA LEU A 100 5.28 -20.46 2.15
C LEU A 100 5.85 -21.13 0.89
N GLU A 101 5.62 -20.52 -0.26
CA GLU A 101 5.97 -21.09 -1.56
C GLU A 101 6.50 -19.99 -2.49
N ALA A 102 7.49 -20.35 -3.30
CA ALA A 102 8.07 -19.45 -4.28
C ALA A 102 8.15 -20.12 -5.65
N TYR A 103 7.71 -19.39 -6.68
CA TYR A 103 7.68 -19.89 -8.06
C TYR A 103 8.28 -18.87 -9.03
N LYS A 104 8.78 -19.36 -10.16
CA LYS A 104 9.21 -18.48 -11.26
C LYS A 104 7.96 -17.98 -11.99
N ALA A 105 7.65 -16.70 -11.85
CA ALA A 105 6.56 -16.04 -12.56
C ALA A 105 6.97 -14.63 -13.02
N ARG A 106 6.26 -14.08 -14.00
CA ARG A 106 6.41 -12.68 -14.40
C ARG A 106 5.53 -11.81 -13.50
N THR A 107 6.15 -10.80 -12.88
CA THR A 107 5.45 -9.72 -12.16
C THR A 107 5.66 -8.41 -12.90
N ARG A 108 4.75 -7.45 -12.70
CA ARG A 108 4.87 -6.11 -13.24
C ARG A 108 4.45 -5.11 -12.19
N LEU A 109 5.25 -4.05 -12.06
CA LEU A 109 4.93 -2.85 -11.32
C LEU A 109 4.62 -1.76 -12.33
N VAL A 110 3.46 -1.13 -12.20
CA VAL A 110 3.04 -0.03 -13.08
C VAL A 110 2.82 1.20 -12.23
N MET A 111 3.49 2.28 -12.59
CA MET A 111 3.35 3.58 -11.95
C MET A 111 2.42 4.42 -12.82
N LEU A 112 1.35 4.95 -12.23
CA LEU A 112 0.43 5.86 -12.92
C LEU A 112 0.95 7.30 -12.82
N GLU A 113 0.29 8.25 -13.45
CA GLU A 113 0.67 9.65 -13.30
C GLU A 113 0.47 10.14 -11.86
N SER A 114 1.49 10.84 -11.35
CA SER A 114 1.43 11.47 -10.03
C SER A 114 0.55 12.73 -10.09
N TYR A 115 -0.25 12.96 -9.07
CA TYR A 115 -1.15 14.12 -8.99
C TYR A 115 -1.41 14.52 -7.54
N THR A 116 -1.83 15.76 -7.34
CA THR A 116 -2.38 16.19 -6.04
C THR A 116 -3.91 16.09 -6.14
N PRO A 117 -4.57 15.28 -5.31
CA PRO A 117 -6.03 15.20 -5.30
C PRO A 117 -6.67 16.53 -4.93
N ASP A 118 -7.88 16.78 -5.44
CA ASP A 118 -8.77 17.77 -4.84
C ASP A 118 -9.36 17.17 -3.56
N PHE A 119 -8.75 17.50 -2.41
CA PHE A 119 -9.18 17.00 -1.11
C PHE A 119 -10.54 17.55 -0.65
N ASN A 120 -11.14 18.52 -1.38
CA ASN A 120 -12.51 18.96 -1.12
C ASN A 120 -13.55 18.04 -1.78
N SER A 121 -13.15 17.28 -2.81
CA SER A 121 -14.03 16.31 -3.45
C SER A 121 -14.20 15.10 -2.54
N PRO A 122 -15.42 14.75 -2.10
CA PRO A 122 -15.60 13.61 -1.20
C PRO A 122 -15.24 12.26 -1.85
N THR A 123 -15.22 12.19 -3.18
CA THR A 123 -15.06 10.98 -4.01
C THR A 123 -13.65 10.75 -4.55
N TRP A 124 -12.69 11.65 -4.28
CA TRP A 124 -11.35 11.57 -4.87
C TRP A 124 -10.65 10.22 -4.63
N TYR A 125 -10.93 9.59 -3.49
CA TYR A 125 -10.28 8.36 -3.07
C TYR A 125 -10.89 7.11 -3.72
N GLU A 126 -12.21 7.14 -3.90
CA GLU A 126 -12.98 6.14 -4.63
C GLU A 126 -12.60 6.16 -6.12
N GLU A 127 -12.50 7.35 -6.71
CA GLU A 127 -12.04 7.55 -8.09
C GLU A 127 -10.59 7.07 -8.27
N LEU A 128 -9.72 7.31 -7.29
CA LEU A 128 -8.35 6.77 -7.30
C LEU A 128 -8.37 5.24 -7.34
N GLN A 129 -9.20 4.60 -6.52
CA GLN A 129 -9.34 3.14 -6.48
C GLN A 129 -9.80 2.60 -7.84
N GLU A 130 -10.83 3.20 -8.43
CA GLU A 130 -11.36 2.78 -9.74
C GLU A 130 -10.33 2.94 -10.85
N ARG A 131 -9.63 4.07 -10.89
CA ARG A 131 -8.56 4.31 -11.87
C ARG A 131 -7.44 3.30 -11.73
N MET A 132 -7.00 3.00 -10.50
CA MET A 132 -5.98 1.97 -10.26
C MET A 132 -6.48 0.57 -10.65
N GLN A 133 -7.75 0.25 -10.39
CA GLN A 133 -8.34 -1.05 -10.75
C GLN A 133 -8.42 -1.23 -12.26
N LYS A 134 -8.77 -0.16 -13.00
CA LYS A 134 -8.79 -0.17 -14.46
C LYS A 134 -7.40 -0.44 -15.05
N GLU A 135 -6.36 0.25 -14.56
CA GLU A 135 -4.99 0.06 -15.04
C GLU A 135 -4.44 -1.33 -14.65
N TYR A 136 -4.74 -1.78 -13.43
CA TYR A 136 -4.39 -3.12 -12.97
C TYR A 136 -4.95 -4.19 -13.90
N LEU A 137 -6.25 -4.11 -14.23
CA LEU A 137 -6.94 -5.15 -15.01
C LEU A 137 -6.37 -5.29 -16.41
N LYS A 138 -6.08 -4.16 -17.07
CA LYS A 138 -5.40 -4.13 -18.38
C LYS A 138 -4.11 -4.96 -18.35
N HIS A 139 -3.23 -4.66 -17.40
CA HIS A 139 -1.95 -5.36 -17.29
C HIS A 139 -2.06 -6.78 -16.74
N TYR A 140 -3.09 -7.06 -15.94
CA TYR A 140 -3.38 -8.41 -15.48
C TYR A 140 -3.73 -9.32 -16.65
N HIS A 141 -4.60 -8.90 -17.56
CA HIS A 141 -4.92 -9.70 -18.74
C HIS A 141 -3.71 -9.88 -19.66
N GLU A 142 -2.92 -8.83 -19.90
CA GLU A 142 -1.69 -8.94 -20.70
C GLU A 142 -0.67 -9.95 -20.14
N LEU A 143 -0.58 -10.11 -18.82
CA LEU A 143 0.36 -11.02 -18.17
C LEU A 143 -0.16 -12.44 -17.98
N ASN A 144 -1.46 -12.65 -18.14
CA ASN A 144 -2.13 -13.93 -17.87
C ASN A 144 -2.90 -14.48 -19.09
N ALA A 145 -2.80 -13.81 -20.23
CA ALA A 145 -3.13 -14.35 -21.55
C ALA A 145 -2.05 -15.34 -22.00
#